data_AF-A0A956BQ58-F1
#
_entry.id   AF-A0A956BQ58-F1
#
_cell.length_a   1.000
_cell.length_b   1.000
_cell.length_c   1.000
_cell.angle_alpha   90.00
_cell.angle_beta   90.00
_cell.angle_gamma   90.00
#
_symmetry.space_group_name_H-M   'P 1'
#
loop_
_entity.id
_entity.type
_entity.pdbx_description
1 polymer ?
#
loop_
_entity_poly.entity_id
_entity_poly.type
_entity_poly.pdbx_seq_one_letter_code
_entity_poly.pdbx_strand_id
1 'polypeptide(L)'
;MMLTPDQVESESGGIRASFHALSERGLERLHGRVAAGSTGGSYAFAVLGPRDRDAALVALVDAFARDVIWIAPITPAWMDRAAGLLLRAGADTGTSVDQGDGTVGSFVRESTTELSLCGDRTYTWRSEGVTYFSSDAASASSEHSDAHEGTWTLVSDLLGKAWLHLQPWDRDARVYAVQVRGDGALLDGRDYTVSEAGC
;
A
#
# COMPACT_ATOMS: atom_id res chain seq x y z
N MET A 1 -35.96 -12.20 10.70
CA MET A 1 -36.35 -10.96 11.40
C MET A 1 -36.58 -9.90 10.33
N MET A 2 -37.81 -9.41 10.18
CA MET A 2 -38.16 -8.41 9.18
C MET A 2 -38.21 -7.04 9.89
N LEU A 3 -37.23 -6.17 9.61
CA LEU A 3 -37.18 -4.83 10.17
C LEU A 3 -38.02 -3.91 9.30
N THR A 4 -39.19 -3.50 9.80
CA THR A 4 -39.98 -2.44 9.15
C THR A 4 -39.53 -1.10 9.74
N PRO A 5 -39.08 -0.14 8.92
CA PRO A 5 -38.68 1.16 9.44
C PRO A 5 -39.90 1.90 9.99
N ASP A 6 -39.77 2.47 11.17
CA ASP A 6 -40.81 3.33 11.75
C ASP A 6 -40.73 4.74 11.15
N GLN A 7 -39.51 5.20 10.88
CA GLN A 7 -39.21 6.49 10.30
C GLN A 7 -37.99 6.35 9.39
N VAL A 8 -38.11 6.87 8.17
CA VAL A 8 -37.00 7.07 7.23
C VAL A 8 -37.03 8.52 6.81
N GLU A 9 -35.97 9.24 7.10
CA GLU A 9 -35.82 10.64 6.75
C GLU A 9 -34.64 10.79 5.79
N SER A 10 -34.90 11.44 4.66
CA SER A 10 -33.86 11.84 3.72
C SER A 10 -33.40 13.24 4.11
N GLU A 11 -32.10 13.40 4.32
CA GLU A 11 -31.47 14.67 4.67
C GLU A 11 -30.46 15.05 3.58
N SER A 12 -30.07 16.33 3.51
CA SER A 12 -28.99 16.77 2.63
C SER A 12 -27.69 16.03 3.01
N GLY A 13 -27.32 15.03 2.20
CA GLY A 13 -26.10 14.24 2.38
C GLY A 13 -26.29 12.84 2.96
N GLY A 14 -27.53 12.37 3.23
CA GLY A 14 -27.72 11.02 3.75
C GLY A 14 -29.15 10.59 4.05
N ILE A 15 -29.26 9.39 4.61
CA ILE A 15 -30.51 8.77 5.06
C ILE A 15 -30.38 8.48 6.55
N ARG A 16 -31.38 8.92 7.33
CA ARG A 16 -31.59 8.51 8.72
C ARG A 16 -32.72 7.50 8.74
N ALA A 17 -32.55 6.42 9.50
CA ALA A 17 -33.59 5.42 9.66
C ALA A 17 -33.65 4.88 11.08
N SER A 18 -34.86 4.67 11.58
CA SER A 18 -35.11 4.12 12.91
C SER A 18 -35.99 2.89 12.80
N PHE A 19 -35.63 1.84 13.55
CA PHE A 19 -36.32 0.57 13.56
C PHE A 19 -36.55 0.08 14.99
N HIS A 20 -37.67 -0.60 15.20
CA HIS A 20 -37.80 -1.49 16.34
C HIS A 20 -37.05 -2.79 16.09
N ALA A 21 -36.26 -3.21 17.08
CA ALA A 21 -35.58 -4.49 17.07
C ALA A 21 -36.03 -5.30 18.29
N LEU A 22 -36.36 -6.57 18.08
CA LEU A 22 -36.56 -7.52 19.18
C LEU A 22 -35.22 -8.19 19.47
N SER A 23 -34.76 -8.12 20.72
CA SER A 23 -33.56 -8.82 21.18
C SER A 23 -33.88 -9.69 22.41
N GLU A 24 -32.90 -10.45 22.89
CA GLU A 24 -33.03 -11.23 24.13
C GLU A 24 -33.33 -10.35 25.36
N ARG A 25 -33.10 -9.04 25.26
CA ARG A 25 -33.37 -8.04 26.30
C ARG A 25 -34.75 -7.40 26.18
N GLY A 26 -35.54 -7.77 25.16
CA GLY A 26 -36.86 -7.23 24.87
C GLY A 26 -36.87 -6.33 23.65
N LEU A 27 -37.79 -5.37 23.63
CA LEU A 27 -37.97 -4.44 22.51
C LEU A 27 -36.97 -3.27 22.62
N GLU A 28 -36.08 -3.17 21.65
CA GLU A 28 -35.03 -2.16 21.54
C GLU A 28 -35.26 -1.23 20.34
N ARG A 29 -34.49 -0.14 20.29
CA ARG A 29 -34.48 0.86 19.21
C ARG A 29 -33.13 0.81 18.50
N LEU A 30 -33.17 0.61 17.19
CA LEU A 30 -32.02 0.72 16.30
C LEU A 30 -32.13 2.05 15.56
N HIS A 31 -31.13 2.91 15.72
CA HIS A 31 -31.00 4.16 14.96
C HIS A 31 -29.80 4.04 14.05
N GLY A 32 -30.03 4.18 12.76
CA GLY A 32 -29.01 4.14 11.72
C GLY A 32 -28.93 5.45 10.97
N ARG A 33 -27.72 5.79 10.53
CA ARG A 33 -27.48 6.85 9.56
C ARG A 33 -26.50 6.37 8.52
N VAL A 34 -26.83 6.64 7.27
CA VAL A 34 -25.95 6.46 6.13
C VAL A 34 -25.73 7.83 5.52
N ALA A 35 -24.48 8.22 5.28
CA ALA A 35 -24.19 9.46 4.58
C ALA A 35 -23.15 9.23 3.49
N ALA A 36 -23.30 9.95 2.40
CA ALA A 36 -22.32 9.99 1.32
C ALA A 36 -21.42 11.21 1.53
N GLY A 37 -20.11 10.98 1.43
CA GLY A 37 -19.11 12.03 1.42
C GLY A 37 -19.09 12.72 0.07
N SER A 38 -18.61 13.96 0.04
CA SER A 38 -18.47 14.75 -1.18
C SER A 38 -17.49 14.16 -2.20
N THR A 39 -16.69 13.17 -1.80
CA THR A 39 -15.66 12.51 -2.62
C THR A 39 -16.07 11.10 -3.09
N GLY A 40 -17.35 10.74 -2.96
CA GLY A 40 -17.88 9.45 -3.44
C GLY A 40 -17.75 8.27 -2.46
N GLY A 41 -17.10 8.47 -1.31
CA GLY A 41 -17.16 7.51 -0.19
C GLY A 41 -18.50 7.57 0.52
N SER A 42 -18.86 6.51 1.25
CA SER A 42 -20.03 6.50 2.14
C SER A 42 -19.67 5.88 3.48
N TYR A 43 -20.37 6.29 4.54
CA TYR A 43 -20.33 5.58 5.81
C TYR A 43 -21.74 5.16 6.21
N ALA A 44 -21.81 4.08 6.98
CA ALA A 44 -23.01 3.67 7.68
C ALA A 44 -22.65 3.49 9.16
N PHE A 45 -23.43 4.07 10.04
CA PHE A 45 -23.28 3.91 11.48
C PHE A 45 -24.66 3.62 12.08
N ALA A 46 -24.72 2.68 13.03
CA ALA A 46 -25.95 2.35 13.71
C ALA A 46 -25.70 2.08 15.20
N VAL A 47 -26.65 2.52 16.02
CA VAL A 47 -26.65 2.29 17.46
C VAL A 47 -27.92 1.56 17.84
N LEU A 48 -27.76 0.48 18.60
CA LEU A 48 -28.85 -0.28 19.21
C LEU A 48 -28.89 0.02 20.71
N GLY A 49 -30.08 0.28 21.24
CA GLY A 49 -30.24 0.47 22.68
C GLY A 49 -31.69 0.37 23.16
N PRO A 50 -31.90 0.48 24.48
CA PRO A 50 -33.22 0.35 25.07
C PRO A 50 -34.13 1.52 24.67
N ARG A 51 -35.44 1.22 24.56
CA ARG A 51 -36.43 2.15 24.00
C ARG A 51 -36.63 3.43 24.81
N ASP A 52 -36.40 3.39 26.12
CA ASP A 52 -36.48 4.54 27.02
C ASP A 52 -35.34 5.55 26.79
N ARG A 53 -34.32 5.20 26.00
CA ARG A 53 -33.18 6.04 25.64
C ARG A 53 -33.23 6.59 24.22
N ASP A 54 -34.39 6.53 23.55
CA ASP A 54 -34.54 6.91 22.14
C ASP A 54 -33.89 8.26 21.78
N ALA A 55 -34.18 9.32 22.53
CA ALA A 55 -33.61 10.64 22.31
C ALA A 55 -32.08 10.67 22.48
N ALA A 56 -31.53 9.90 23.42
CA ALA A 56 -30.08 9.82 23.63
C ALA A 56 -29.39 9.03 22.51
N LEU A 57 -30.04 7.97 21.98
CA LEU A 57 -29.54 7.19 20.86
C LEU A 57 -29.51 8.04 19.57
N VAL A 58 -30.57 8.81 19.31
CA VAL A 58 -30.60 9.77 18.20
C VAL A 58 -29.50 10.82 18.35
N ALA A 59 -29.36 11.42 19.54
CA ALA A 59 -28.32 12.40 19.80
C ALA A 59 -26.90 11.85 19.61
N LEU A 60 -26.66 10.58 19.93
CA LEU A 60 -25.38 9.92 19.72
C LEU A 60 -25.08 9.71 18.22
N VAL A 61 -26.07 9.24 17.45
CA VAL A 61 -25.95 9.10 15.99
C VAL A 61 -25.68 10.44 15.33
N ASP A 62 -26.37 11.50 15.76
CA ASP A 62 -26.18 12.86 15.24
C ASP A 62 -24.85 13.48 15.66
N ALA A 63 -24.39 13.25 16.89
CA ALA A 63 -23.07 13.66 17.33
C ALA A 63 -21.98 13.00 16.48
N PHE A 64 -22.04 11.67 16.34
CA PHE A 64 -21.10 10.92 15.50
C PHE A 64 -21.09 11.46 14.07
N ALA A 65 -22.27 11.65 13.46
CA ALA A 65 -22.40 12.13 12.09
C ALA A 65 -21.82 13.54 11.87
N ARG A 66 -21.97 14.45 12.84
CA ARG A 66 -21.38 15.79 12.78
C ARG A 66 -19.86 15.77 12.88
N ASP A 67 -19.33 14.83 13.64
CA ASP A 67 -17.90 14.72 13.92
C ASP A 67 -17.16 13.79 12.95
N VAL A 68 -17.87 13.17 11.98
CA VAL A 68 -17.21 12.41 10.90
C VAL A 68 -16.40 13.37 10.04
N ILE A 69 -15.08 13.23 10.11
CA ILE A 69 -14.15 13.91 9.22
C ILE A 69 -13.97 13.05 7.98
N TRP A 70 -14.40 13.58 6.83
CA TRP A 70 -14.11 12.97 5.53
C TRP A 70 -12.67 13.25 5.16
N ILE A 71 -11.81 12.28 5.43
CA ILE A 71 -10.46 12.29 4.90
C ILE A 71 -10.54 11.58 3.55
N ALA A 72 -10.43 12.35 2.46
CA ALA A 72 -10.13 11.74 1.18
C ALA A 72 -8.84 10.94 1.38
N PRO A 73 -8.82 9.62 1.06
CA PRO A 73 -7.56 8.91 1.10
C PRO A 73 -6.59 9.72 0.25
N ILE A 74 -5.45 10.08 0.84
CA ILE A 74 -4.33 10.61 0.07
C ILE A 74 -3.72 9.40 -0.61
N THR A 75 -4.51 8.69 -1.42
CA THR A 75 -4.02 7.63 -2.28
C THR A 75 -2.99 8.32 -3.16
N PRO A 76 -1.71 7.96 -3.05
CA PRO A 76 -0.72 8.58 -3.90
C PRO A 76 -1.12 8.41 -5.36
N ALA A 77 -0.95 9.45 -6.20
CA ALA A 77 -1.32 9.44 -7.62
C ALA A 77 -0.62 8.34 -8.46
N TRP A 78 0.23 7.52 -7.85
CA TRP A 78 0.87 6.37 -8.45
C TRP A 78 0.16 5.05 -8.17
N MET A 79 -0.80 4.95 -7.24
CA MET A 79 -1.56 3.69 -7.06
C MET A 79 -2.38 3.34 -8.30
N ASP A 80 -2.91 4.35 -8.98
CA ASP A 80 -3.57 4.18 -10.28
C ASP A 80 -2.57 3.89 -11.41
N ARG A 81 -1.27 4.17 -11.19
CA ARG A 81 -0.20 4.02 -12.18
C ARG A 81 0.74 2.86 -11.89
N ALA A 82 0.58 2.12 -10.79
CA ALA A 82 1.55 1.11 -10.36
C ALA A 82 1.62 -0.07 -11.34
N ALA A 83 0.46 -0.43 -11.89
CA ALA A 83 0.35 -1.31 -13.06
C ALA A 83 1.01 -0.66 -14.28
N GLY A 84 1.89 -1.37 -14.98
CA GLY A 84 2.64 -0.82 -16.10
C GLY A 84 4.04 -0.32 -15.74
N LEU A 85 4.43 -0.34 -14.45
CA LEU A 85 5.70 0.26 -14.03
C LEU A 85 6.85 -0.73 -14.01
N LEU A 86 8.00 -0.21 -14.42
CA LEU A 86 9.30 -0.81 -14.23
C LEU A 86 10.10 0.01 -13.23
N LEU A 87 10.48 -0.63 -12.13
CA LEU A 87 11.36 -0.11 -11.10
C LEU A 87 12.76 -0.67 -11.31
N ARG A 88 13.77 0.21 -11.46
CA ARG A 88 15.18 -0.18 -11.62
C ARG A 88 16.04 0.43 -10.53
N ALA A 89 16.91 -0.37 -9.92
CA ALA A 89 17.94 0.10 -9.01
C ALA A 89 19.30 -0.45 -9.44
N GLY A 90 20.28 0.44 -9.60
CA GLY A 90 21.66 0.10 -9.94
C GLY A 90 22.61 0.57 -8.86
N ALA A 91 23.72 -0.15 -8.66
CA ALA A 91 24.83 0.33 -7.85
C ALA A 91 26.15 -0.17 -8.45
N ASP A 92 27.00 0.78 -8.82
CA ASP A 92 28.33 0.56 -9.37
C ASP A 92 29.36 1.19 -8.45
N THR A 93 30.34 0.40 -8.01
CA THR A 93 31.43 0.86 -7.13
C THR A 93 32.75 0.39 -7.69
N GLY A 94 33.69 1.30 -7.89
CA GLY A 94 35.04 0.98 -8.35
C GLY A 94 36.09 1.64 -7.47
N THR A 95 37.09 0.89 -7.06
CA THR A 95 38.25 1.39 -6.32
C THR A 95 39.52 0.77 -6.86
N SER A 96 40.49 1.62 -7.16
CA SER A 96 41.88 1.20 -7.42
C SER A 96 42.74 1.58 -6.22
N VAL A 97 43.61 0.66 -5.81
CA VAL A 97 44.59 0.88 -4.75
C VAL A 97 45.97 0.65 -5.35
N ASP A 98 46.83 1.65 -5.24
CA ASP A 98 48.25 1.57 -5.53
C ASP A 98 48.98 1.52 -4.18
N GLN A 99 49.52 0.35 -3.83
CA GLN A 99 50.47 0.24 -2.73
C GLN A 99 51.85 0.39 -3.36
N GLY A 100 52.59 1.44 -3.00
CA GLY A 100 53.83 1.88 -3.67
C GLY A 100 55.02 0.90 -3.66
N ASP A 101 54.79 -0.40 -3.44
CA ASP A 101 55.69 -1.51 -3.73
C ASP A 101 55.54 -2.08 -5.16
N GLY A 102 54.66 -1.48 -5.97
CA GLY A 102 54.41 -1.86 -7.36
C GLY A 102 53.25 -2.84 -7.53
N THR A 103 52.51 -3.13 -6.45
CA THR A 103 51.28 -3.93 -6.50
C THR A 103 50.07 -3.01 -6.74
N VAL A 104 49.53 -3.06 -7.95
CA VAL A 104 48.29 -2.37 -8.32
C VAL A 104 47.12 -3.33 -8.16
N GLY A 105 46.12 -2.97 -7.36
CA GLY A 105 44.89 -3.72 -7.19
C GLY A 105 43.67 -2.92 -7.65
N SER A 106 42.72 -3.56 -8.33
CA SER A 106 41.43 -2.99 -8.68
C SER A 106 40.29 -3.86 -8.16
N PHE A 107 39.25 -3.19 -7.67
CA PHE A 107 38.00 -3.80 -7.23
C PHE A 107 36.85 -3.08 -7.91
N VAL A 108 35.96 -3.84 -8.53
CA VAL A 108 34.74 -3.35 -9.16
C VAL A 108 33.56 -4.19 -8.67
N ARG A 109 32.46 -3.55 -8.33
CA ARG A 109 31.19 -4.19 -8.04
C ARG A 109 30.09 -3.48 -8.80
N GLU A 110 29.36 -4.24 -9.60
CA GLU A 110 28.21 -3.79 -10.38
C GLU A 110 27.00 -4.59 -9.93
N SER A 111 25.85 -3.95 -9.79
CA SER A 111 24.61 -4.65 -9.47
C SER A 111 23.41 -3.92 -10.06
N THR A 112 22.49 -4.69 -10.62
CA THR A 112 21.23 -4.20 -11.18
C THR A 112 20.09 -5.02 -10.63
N THR A 113 19.00 -4.35 -10.27
CA THR A 113 17.75 -4.98 -9.85
C THR A 113 16.59 -4.33 -10.60
N GLU A 114 15.76 -5.15 -11.22
CA GLU A 114 14.58 -4.76 -11.97
C GLU A 114 13.33 -5.41 -11.36
N LEU A 115 12.27 -4.63 -11.21
CA LEU A 115 10.95 -5.09 -10.79
C LEU A 115 9.90 -4.51 -11.73
N SER A 116 9.23 -5.37 -12.49
CA SER A 116 8.14 -5.01 -13.39
C SER A 116 6.80 -5.36 -12.75
N LEU A 117 5.91 -4.38 -12.60
CA LEU A 117 4.59 -4.53 -12.00
C LEU A 117 3.52 -4.59 -13.09
N CYS A 118 3.13 -5.81 -13.48
CA CYS A 118 2.24 -6.03 -14.61
C CYS A 118 0.81 -5.53 -14.37
N GLY A 119 0.13 -5.10 -15.44
CA GLY A 119 -1.26 -4.63 -15.39
C GLY A 119 -2.28 -5.70 -14.97
N ASP A 120 -1.96 -6.98 -15.15
CA ASP A 120 -2.76 -8.12 -14.70
C ASP A 120 -2.50 -8.52 -13.23
N ARG A 121 -1.77 -7.69 -12.48
CA ARG A 121 -1.33 -7.91 -11.09
C ARG A 121 -0.29 -9.01 -10.92
N THR A 122 0.35 -9.47 -11.99
CA THR A 122 1.57 -10.26 -11.90
C THR A 122 2.80 -9.36 -11.83
N TYR A 123 3.94 -9.85 -11.35
CA TYR A 123 5.19 -9.11 -11.40
C TYR A 123 6.32 -10.02 -11.82
N THR A 124 7.37 -9.42 -12.39
CA THR A 124 8.65 -10.06 -12.63
C THR A 124 9.74 -9.32 -11.87
N TRP A 125 10.63 -10.07 -11.23
CA TRP A 125 11.77 -9.52 -10.51
C TRP A 125 13.05 -10.20 -10.99
N ARG A 126 14.08 -9.40 -11.23
CA ARG A 126 15.41 -9.87 -11.62
C ARG A 126 16.47 -9.06 -10.89
N SER A 127 17.46 -9.72 -10.32
CA SER A 127 18.65 -9.07 -9.80
C SER A 127 19.89 -9.79 -10.26
N GLU A 128 20.86 -9.00 -10.73
CA GLU A 128 22.15 -9.47 -11.20
C GLU A 128 23.23 -8.64 -10.53
N GLY A 129 24.38 -9.26 -10.25
CA GLY A 129 25.52 -8.55 -9.75
C GLY A 129 26.82 -9.27 -10.06
N VAL A 130 27.84 -8.49 -10.35
CA VAL A 130 29.18 -8.94 -10.67
C VAL A 130 30.15 -8.22 -9.75
N THR A 131 31.06 -8.97 -9.15
CA THR A 131 32.20 -8.41 -8.42
C THR A 131 33.47 -8.90 -9.08
N TYR A 132 34.35 -7.97 -9.42
CA TYR A 132 35.64 -8.23 -10.03
C TYR A 132 36.74 -7.70 -9.12
N PHE A 133 37.76 -8.52 -8.89
CA PHE A 133 38.99 -8.15 -8.22
C PHE A 133 40.17 -8.52 -9.11
N SER A 134 41.13 -7.60 -9.25
CA SER A 134 42.37 -7.85 -9.96
C SER A 134 43.56 -7.25 -9.23
N SER A 135 44.69 -7.93 -9.35
CA SER A 135 46.00 -7.50 -8.87
C SER A 135 47.07 -8.03 -9.82
N ASP A 136 48.29 -7.53 -9.72
CA ASP A 136 49.40 -8.01 -10.55
C ASP A 136 49.71 -9.51 -10.39
N ALA A 137 49.27 -10.12 -9.28
CA ALA A 137 49.50 -11.54 -8.98
C ALA A 137 48.28 -12.45 -9.25
N ALA A 138 47.06 -11.91 -9.26
CA ALA A 138 45.83 -12.70 -9.35
C ALA A 138 44.60 -11.87 -9.72
N SER A 139 43.65 -12.51 -10.40
CA SER A 139 42.29 -11.99 -10.62
C SER A 139 41.24 -12.98 -10.13
N ALA A 140 40.14 -12.47 -9.58
CA ALA A 140 38.98 -13.25 -9.19
C ALA A 140 37.70 -12.50 -9.57
N SER A 141 36.67 -13.25 -9.97
CA SER A 141 35.34 -12.71 -10.17
C SER A 141 34.30 -13.57 -9.47
N SER A 142 33.21 -12.94 -9.07
CA SER A 142 32.00 -13.64 -8.64
C SER A 142 30.79 -12.99 -9.29
N GLU A 143 29.85 -13.83 -9.66
CA GLU A 143 28.58 -13.42 -10.27
C GLU A 143 27.46 -14.00 -9.42
N HIS A 144 26.40 -13.22 -9.21
CA HIS A 144 25.18 -13.69 -8.60
C HIS A 144 23.99 -13.24 -9.42
N SER A 145 23.01 -14.12 -9.58
CA SER A 145 21.72 -13.78 -10.16
C SER A 145 20.60 -14.41 -9.34
N ASP A 146 19.49 -13.70 -9.25
CA ASP A 146 18.25 -14.21 -8.69
C ASP A 146 17.10 -13.64 -9.54
N ALA A 147 16.06 -14.44 -9.71
CA ALA A 147 14.89 -14.06 -10.48
C ALA A 147 13.67 -14.79 -9.92
N HIS A 148 12.53 -14.10 -9.89
CA HIS A 148 11.27 -14.71 -9.50
C HIS A 148 10.09 -13.92 -10.03
N GLU A 149 8.93 -14.57 -10.03
CA GLU A 149 7.67 -14.04 -10.51
C GLU A 149 6.56 -14.36 -9.50
N GLY A 150 5.47 -13.61 -9.58
CA GLY A 150 4.35 -13.83 -8.67
C GLY A 150 3.24 -12.81 -8.88
N THR A 151 2.44 -12.61 -7.85
CA THR A 151 1.44 -11.54 -7.82
C THR A 151 1.89 -10.38 -6.95
N TRP A 152 1.44 -9.18 -7.28
CA TRP A 152 1.69 -8.01 -6.46
C TRP A 152 0.39 -7.37 -6.01
N THR A 153 0.46 -6.67 -4.88
CA THR A 153 -0.60 -5.81 -4.40
C THR A 153 0.02 -4.61 -3.73
N LEU A 154 -0.58 -3.46 -3.94
CA LEU A 154 -0.16 -2.22 -3.32
C LEU A 154 -1.29 -1.73 -2.42
N VAL A 155 -0.96 -1.45 -1.16
CA VAL A 155 -1.92 -1.00 -0.15
C VAL A 155 -1.45 0.32 0.44
N SER A 156 -2.36 1.30 0.62
CA SER A 156 -2.08 2.51 1.40
C SER A 156 -2.99 2.67 2.59
N ASP A 157 -2.49 3.38 3.60
CA ASP A 157 -3.32 3.95 4.65
C ASP A 157 -3.92 5.30 4.23
N LEU A 158 -4.80 5.83 5.09
CA LEU A 158 -5.45 7.13 4.91
C LEU A 158 -4.47 8.32 4.98
N LEU A 159 -3.25 8.09 5.46
CA LEU A 159 -2.20 9.10 5.64
C LEU A 159 -1.17 9.09 4.50
N GLY A 160 -1.40 8.27 3.46
CA GLY A 160 -0.56 8.19 2.28
C GLY A 160 0.69 7.33 2.44
N LYS A 161 0.83 6.57 3.52
CA LYS A 161 1.85 5.53 3.61
C LYS A 161 1.43 4.35 2.75
N ALA A 162 2.38 3.78 2.01
CA ALA A 162 2.11 2.69 1.08
C ALA A 162 3.03 1.49 1.33
N TRP A 163 2.50 0.29 1.09
CA TRP A 163 3.20 -0.97 1.19
C TRP A 163 2.98 -1.81 -0.06
N LEU A 164 4.07 -2.20 -0.70
CA LEU A 164 4.08 -3.12 -1.82
C LEU A 164 4.25 -4.54 -1.29
N HIS A 165 3.23 -5.36 -1.47
CA HIS A 165 3.25 -6.78 -1.18
C HIS A 165 3.56 -7.54 -2.47
N LEU A 166 4.67 -8.26 -2.47
CA LEU A 166 5.02 -9.22 -3.52
C LEU A 166 4.77 -10.62 -2.97
N GLN A 167 3.98 -11.41 -3.68
CA GLN A 167 3.69 -12.80 -3.39
C GLN A 167 4.28 -13.66 -4.51
N PRO A 168 5.57 -14.03 -4.42
CA PRO A 168 6.19 -14.96 -5.36
C PRO A 168 5.46 -16.31 -5.39
N TRP A 169 5.57 -17.04 -6.50
CA TRP A 169 5.05 -18.39 -6.60
C TRP A 169 5.97 -19.45 -5.99
N ASP A 170 7.26 -19.17 -5.90
CA ASP A 170 8.31 -20.12 -5.55
C ASP A 170 8.92 -19.90 -4.16
N ARG A 171 8.55 -18.82 -3.46
CA ARG A 171 9.12 -18.44 -2.16
C ARG A 171 8.16 -17.59 -1.33
N ASP A 172 8.57 -17.31 -0.10
CA ASP A 172 7.76 -16.55 0.85
C ASP A 172 7.49 -15.11 0.39
N ALA A 173 6.33 -14.61 0.78
CA ALA A 173 5.89 -13.27 0.47
C ALA A 173 6.78 -12.19 1.12
N ARG A 174 6.89 -11.04 0.46
CA ARG A 174 7.67 -9.89 0.95
C ARG A 174 6.85 -8.62 0.91
N VAL A 175 6.99 -7.79 1.95
CA VAL A 175 6.31 -6.51 2.07
C VAL A 175 7.35 -5.40 2.15
N TYR A 176 7.24 -4.42 1.26
CA TYR A 176 8.12 -3.27 1.19
C TYR A 176 7.35 -2.01 1.56
N ALA A 177 7.86 -1.23 2.51
CA ALA A 177 7.40 0.14 2.69
C ALA A 177 7.85 0.98 1.48
N VAL A 178 6.93 1.73 0.88
CA VAL A 178 7.19 2.54 -0.30
C VAL A 178 7.22 4.01 0.06
N GLN A 179 8.28 4.71 -0.32
CA GLN A 179 8.33 6.17 -0.25
C GLN A 179 8.56 6.74 -1.66
N VAL A 180 7.71 7.66 -2.10
CA VAL A 180 7.90 8.36 -3.37
C VAL A 180 9.02 9.38 -3.23
N ARG A 181 9.95 9.41 -4.20
CA ARG A 181 11.10 10.32 -4.23
C ARG A 181 11.27 10.91 -5.62
N GLY A 182 10.69 12.09 -5.86
CA GLY A 182 10.68 12.71 -7.20
C GLY A 182 10.03 11.78 -8.21
N ASP A 183 10.79 11.37 -9.24
CA ASP A 183 10.36 10.43 -10.28
C ASP A 183 10.73 8.96 -9.94
N GLY A 184 11.14 8.69 -8.70
CA GLY A 184 11.57 7.38 -8.22
C GLY A 184 10.78 6.89 -7.00
N ALA A 185 11.16 5.71 -6.51
CA ALA A 185 10.62 5.10 -5.31
C ALA A 185 11.74 4.53 -4.43
N LEU A 186 11.63 4.74 -3.13
CA LEU A 186 12.50 4.10 -2.13
C LEU A 186 11.78 2.85 -1.59
N LEU A 187 12.40 1.69 -1.77
CA LEU A 187 11.94 0.40 -1.24
C LEU A 187 13.02 -0.19 -0.33
N ASP A 188 12.70 -0.43 0.94
CA ASP A 188 13.63 -1.00 1.93
C ASP A 188 15.00 -0.30 1.98
N GLY A 189 14.98 1.03 1.90
CA GLY A 189 16.19 1.86 1.93
C GLY A 189 16.99 1.90 0.62
N ARG A 190 16.50 1.28 -0.47
CA ARG A 190 17.12 1.34 -1.80
C ARG A 190 16.30 2.20 -2.75
N ASP A 191 16.96 3.11 -3.46
CA ASP A 191 16.33 3.97 -4.46
C ASP A 191 16.15 3.24 -5.79
N TYR A 192 14.94 3.37 -6.35
CA TYR A 192 14.55 2.85 -7.65
C TYR A 192 14.13 4.01 -8.54
N THR A 193 14.65 4.04 -9.76
CA THR A 193 14.08 4.84 -10.85
C THR A 193 12.82 4.16 -11.36
N VAL A 194 11.76 4.92 -11.59
CA VAL A 194 10.45 4.41 -12.05
C VAL A 194 10.24 4.82 -13.50
N SER A 195 9.72 3.90 -14.33
CA SER A 195 9.38 4.16 -15.74
C SER A 195 8.14 3.39 -16.17
N GLU A 196 7.46 3.82 -17.23
CA GLU A 196 6.28 3.15 -17.81
C GLU A 196 6.65 1.99 -18.77
N ALA A 197 7.82 1.38 -18.57
CA ALA A 197 8.33 0.29 -19.40
C ALA A 197 8.01 -1.10 -18.82
N GLY A 198 7.02 -1.19 -17.93
CA GLY A 198 6.56 -2.46 -17.38
C GLY A 198 5.73 -3.27 -18.37
N CYS A 199 5.38 -4.47 -17.93
CA CYS A 199 4.17 -5.17 -18.35
C CYS A 199 2.97 -4.57 -17.59
#